data_AF-A0A5J5E160-F1
#
_entry.id   AF-A0A5J5E160-F1
#
_cell.length_a   1.000
_cell.length_b   1.000
_cell.length_c   1.000
_cell.angle_alpha   90.00
_cell.angle_beta   90.00
_cell.angle_gamma   90.00
#
_symmetry.space_group_name_H-M   'P 1'
#
loop_
_entity.id
_entity.type
_entity.pdbx_description
1 polymer ?
#
loop_
_entity_poly.entity_id
_entity_poly.type
_entity_poly.pdbx_seq_one_letter_code
_entity_poly.pdbx_strand_id
1 'polypeptide(L)' 'MFASTRTDSTIYLHILDPQAFGKLTLPPINETIIAAAPLDDPSSPLDFTQDDHGVRIELPDRLVQKHRIDTIVALDVKR' A
#
# COMPACT_ATOMS: atom_id res chain seq x y z
N MET A 1 -3.61 -6.98 9.23
CA MET A 1 -2.33 -6.62 9.88
C MET A 1 -1.33 -6.28 8.79
N PHE A 2 -0.47 -5.28 8.99
CA PHE A 2 0.58 -4.92 8.04
C PHE A 2 1.87 -4.54 8.77
N ALA A 3 2.99 -4.61 8.06
CA ALA A 3 4.26 -4.02 8.46
C ALA A 3 4.78 -3.13 7.33
N SER A 4 5.69 -2.22 7.64
CA SER A 4 6.33 -1.38 6.63
C SER A 4 7.86 -1.44 6.73
N THR A 5 8.50 -1.36 5.57
CA THR A 5 9.94 -1.13 5.42
C THR A 5 10.15 0.02 4.44
N ARG A 6 11.37 0.58 4.39
CA ARG A 6 11.69 1.72 3.53
C ARG A 6 13.07 1.57 2.92
N THR A 7 13.16 1.91 1.64
CA THR A 7 14.42 2.11 0.92
C THR A 7 14.30 3.41 0.12
N ASP A 8 15.17 4.37 0.36
CA ASP A 8 15.18 5.67 -0.31
C ASP A 8 13.80 6.37 -0.32
N SER A 9 13.24 6.56 -1.51
CA SER A 9 11.97 7.20 -1.81
C SER A 9 10.81 6.21 -1.93
N THR A 10 10.99 4.95 -1.51
CA THR A 10 9.96 3.92 -1.61
C THR A 10 9.68 3.31 -0.24
N ILE A 11 8.40 3.27 0.14
CA ILE A 11 7.89 2.58 1.33
C ILE A 11 7.24 1.27 0.86
N TYR A 12 7.67 0.14 1.42
CA TYR A 12 7.07 -1.16 1.15
C TYR A 12 6.12 -1.53 2.28
N LEU A 13 4.87 -1.79 1.92
CA LEU A 13 3.85 -2.28 2.83
C LEU A 13 3.70 -3.78 2.66
N HIS A 14 4.02 -4.54 3.71
CA HIS A 14 3.80 -5.97 3.80
C HIS A 14 2.41 -6.22 4.39
N ILE A 15 1.47 -6.62 3.53
CA ILE A 15 0.08 -6.83 3.87
C ILE A 15 -0.14 -8.32 4.13
N LEU A 16 -0.19 -8.66 5.42
CA LEU A 16 -0.34 -10.05 5.88
C LEU A 16 -1.81 -10.51 5.88
N ASP A 17 -2.74 -9.56 5.90
CA ASP A 17 -4.18 -9.82 5.81
C ASP A 17 -4.83 -8.76 4.90
N PRO A 18 -4.96 -9.05 3.59
CA PRO A 18 -5.56 -8.14 2.62
C PRO A 18 -7.03 -7.79 2.90
N GLN A 19 -7.81 -8.72 3.47
CA GLN A 19 -9.22 -8.48 3.77
C GLN A 19 -9.38 -7.46 4.89
N ALA A 20 -8.58 -7.59 5.95
CA ALA A 20 -8.56 -6.60 7.02
C ALA A 20 -7.98 -5.27 6.52
N PHE A 21 -6.94 -5.32 5.67
CA PHE A 21 -6.25 -4.13 5.17
C PHE A 21 -7.13 -3.21 4.34
N GLY A 22 -8.02 -3.73 3.49
CA GLY A 22 -8.92 -2.90 2.67
C GLY A 22 -9.86 -1.98 3.47
N LYS A 23 -9.94 -2.17 4.79
CA LYS A 23 -10.72 -1.32 5.71
C LYS A 23 -9.86 -0.37 6.54
N LEU A 24 -8.54 -0.42 6.38
CA LEU A 24 -7.59 0.38 7.16
C LEU A 24 -7.24 1.67 6.45
N THR A 25 -7.03 2.70 7.26
CA THR A 25 -6.31 3.91 6.88
C THR A 25 -4.94 3.83 7.54
N LEU A 26 -3.88 3.88 6.74
CA LEU A 26 -2.51 4.01 7.23
C LEU A 26 -2.36 5.36 7.93
N PRO A 27 -1.50 5.48 8.95
CA PRO A 27 -1.25 6.77 9.59
C PRO A 27 -0.72 7.81 8.60
N PRO A 28 -0.86 9.12 8.91
CA PRO A 28 -0.31 10.20 8.10
C PRO A 28 1.18 10.01 7.80
N ILE A 29 1.54 10.26 6.54
CA ILE A 29 2.91 10.26 6.04
C ILE A 29 3.25 11.70 5.67
N ASN A 30 4.40 12.20 6.11
CA ASN A 30 4.81 13.61 5.90
C ASN A 30 5.29 13.88 4.46
N GLU A 31 5.31 12.87 3.60
CA GLU A 31 5.70 12.95 2.20
C GLU A 31 4.49 12.71 1.30
N THR A 32 4.52 13.26 0.08
CA THR A 32 3.46 13.04 -0.91
C THR A 32 3.66 11.68 -1.56
N ILE A 33 2.66 10.79 -1.50
CA ILE A 33 2.65 9.57 -2.31
C ILE A 33 2.35 9.96 -3.75
N ILE A 34 3.24 9.56 -4.67
CA ILE A 34 3.12 9.84 -6.10
C ILE A 34 2.75 8.61 -6.91
N ALA A 35 2.97 7.41 -6.38
CA ALA A 35 2.57 6.15 -6.99
C ALA A 35 2.38 5.05 -5.93
N ALA A 36 1.47 4.11 -6.22
CA ALA A 36 1.28 2.90 -5.45
C ALA A 36 1.08 1.72 -6.40
N ALA A 37 1.77 0.60 -6.19
CA ALA A 37 1.60 -0.60 -7.01
C ALA A 37 1.99 -1.88 -6.25
N PRO A 38 1.44 -3.06 -6.60
CA PRO A 38 1.95 -4.34 -6.10
C PRO A 38 3.39 -4.56 -6.56
N LEU A 39 4.25 -5.05 -5.66
CA LEU A 39 5.66 -5.26 -5.98
C LEU A 39 5.86 -6.30 -7.10
N ASP A 40 4.99 -7.30 -7.18
CA ASP A 40 5.04 -8.37 -8.19
C ASP A 40 4.26 -8.05 -9.48
N ASP A 41 3.50 -6.96 -9.50
CA ASP A 41 2.84 -6.43 -10.70
C ASP A 41 2.90 -4.89 -10.73
N PRO A 42 4.09 -4.29 -10.94
CA PRO A 42 4.24 -2.83 -10.97
C PRO A 42 3.46 -2.15 -12.11
N SER A 43 3.04 -2.94 -13.11
CA SER A 43 2.26 -2.45 -14.25
C SER A 43 0.79 -2.19 -13.91
N SER A 44 0.34 -2.63 -12.73
CA SER A 44 -1.00 -2.40 -12.22
C SER A 44 -0.96 -1.41 -11.06
N PRO A 45 -1.05 -0.09 -11.31
CA PRO A 45 -1.14 0.89 -10.24
C PRO A 45 -2.38 0.65 -9.38
N LEU A 46 -2.28 1.05 -8.12
CA LEU A 46 -3.37 1.05 -7.15
C LEU A 46 -3.89 2.47 -6.96
N ASP A 47 -5.21 2.58 -6.82
CA ASP A 47 -5.82 3.83 -6.40
C ASP A 47 -5.54 4.06 -4.91
N PHE A 48 -5.29 5.32 -4.56
CA PHE A 48 -5.06 5.73 -3.18
C PHE A 48 -5.56 7.16 -2.95
N THR A 49 -5.89 7.45 -1.69
CA THR A 49 -6.17 8.80 -1.21
C THR A 49 -5.25 9.11 -0.04
N GLN A 50 -4.69 10.32 -0.03
CA GLN A 50 -3.87 10.84 1.06
C GLN A 50 -4.47 12.15 1.55
N ASP A 51 -4.69 12.26 2.86
CA ASP A 51 -5.18 13.46 3.53
C ASP A 51 -4.53 13.61 4.93
N ASP A 52 -4.99 14.60 5.70
CA ASP A 52 -4.48 14.88 7.04
C ASP A 52 -4.76 13.75 8.05
N HIS A 53 -5.68 12.82 7.73
CA HIS A 53 -6.03 11.67 8.55
C HIS A 53 -5.22 10.43 8.21
N GLY A 54 -4.63 10.37 7.01
CA GLY A 54 -3.75 9.28 6.63
C GLY A 54 -3.77 8.93 5.16
N VAL A 55 -3.46 7.67 4.88
CA VAL A 55 -3.43 7.12 3.52
C VAL A 55 -4.35 5.91 3.44
N ARG A 56 -5.28 5.94 2.49
CA ARG A 56 -6.11 4.78 2.14
C ARG A 56 -5.67 4.26 0.77
N ILE A 57 -5.45 2.96 0.67
CA ILE A 57 -5.08 2.29 -0.57
C ILE A 57 -6.19 1.31 -0.92
N GLU A 58 -6.67 1.36 -2.16
CA GLU A 58 -7.69 0.45 -2.66
C GLU A 58 -7.03 -0.79 -3.25
N LEU A 59 -7.23 -1.93 -2.57
CA LEU A 59 -6.75 -3.22 -3.06
C LEU A 59 -7.79 -3.84 -4.00
N PRO A 60 -7.46 -4.16 -5.26
CA PRO A 60 -8.37 -4.88 -6.14
C PRO A 60 -8.63 -6.29 -5.62
N ASP A 61 -9.84 -6.83 -5.88
CA ASP A 61 -10.29 -8.14 -5.40
C ASP A 61 -9.30 -9.28 -5.68
N ARG A 62 -8.58 -9.21 -6.81
CA ARG A 62 -7.56 -10.18 -7.21
C ARG A 62 -6.40 -10.30 -6.22
N LEU A 63 -6.08 -9.24 -5.47
CA LEU A 63 -5.06 -9.26 -4.41
C LEU A 63 -5.63 -9.74 -3.08
N VAL A 64 -6.93 -9.55 -2.86
CA VAL A 64 -7.64 -9.95 -1.64
C VAL A 64 -7.96 -11.44 -1.64
N GLN A 65 -8.36 -11.99 -2.78
CA GLN A 65 -8.83 -13.38 -2.91
C GLN A 65 -7.71 -14.41 -2.99
N LYS A 66 -6.46 -14.00 -3.22
CA LYS A 66 -5.38 -14.90 -3.61
C LYS A 66 -4.83 -15.81 -2.49
N HIS A 67 -5.41 -15.82 -1.28
CA HIS A 67 -4.88 -16.50 -0.07
C HIS A 67 -3.36 -16.31 0.12
N ARG A 68 -2.83 -15.18 -0.36
CA ARG A 68 -1.41 -14.88 -0.24
C ARG A 68 -1.13 -14.43 1.18
N ILE A 69 -0.15 -15.09 1.79
CA ILE A 69 0.29 -14.83 3.15
C ILE A 69 1.00 -13.46 3.25
N ASP A 70 1.54 -12.96 2.14
CA ASP A 70 2.21 -11.65 2.09
C ASP A 70 1.96 -10.99 0.72
N THR A 71 1.19 -9.90 0.71
CA THR A 71 1.03 -9.01 -0.44
C THR A 71 1.86 -7.76 -0.19
N ILE A 72 2.84 -7.49 -1.04
CA ILE A 72 3.70 -6.32 -0.88
C ILE A 72 3.25 -5.21 -1.83
N VAL A 73 2.98 -4.02 -1.30
CA VAL A 73 2.69 -2.81 -2.07
C VAL A 73 3.84 -1.83 -1.91
N ALA A 74 4.38 -1.35 -3.03
CA ALA A 74 5.36 -0.28 -3.06
C ALA A 74 4.65 1.08 -3.18
N LEU A 75 5.03 2.02 -2.32
CA LEU A 75 4.60 3.41 -2.36
C LEU A 75 5.80 4.30 -2.67
N ASP A 76 5.79 4.95 -3.82
CA ASP A 76 6.80 5.95 -4.14
C ASP A 76 6.38 7.29 -3.57
N VAL A 77 7.31 7.93 -2.86
CA VAL A 77 7.07 9.18 -2.15
C VAL A 77 7.99 10.29 -2.62
N LYS A 78 7.50 11.52 -2.54
CA LYS A 78 8.23 12.75 -2.85
C LYS A 78 8.12 13.73 -1.68
N ARG A 79 9.25 14.35 -1.33
CA ARG A 79 9.31 15.46 -0.36
C ARG A 79 8.86 16.77 -0.98
#